data_AF-A0A4V3DE60-F1
#
_entry.id   AF-A0A4V3DE60-F1
#
_cell.length_a   1.000
_cell.length_b   1.000
_cell.length_c   1.000
_cell.angle_alpha   90.00
_cell.angle_beta   90.00
_cell.angle_gamma   90.00
#
_symmetry.space_group_name_H-M   'P 1'
#
loop_
_entity.id
_entity.type
_entity.pdbx_description
1 polymer ?
#
loop_
_entity_poly.entity_id
_entity_poly.type
_entity_poly.pdbx_seq_one_letter_code
_entity_poly.pdbx_strand_id
1 'polypeptide(L)'
;MKPSKSRYYCPEAQRHKILFESEKKAEDFIRYNNEEIRKATGYAPVRSYQCIACDGWHVTSSSEVRDLPSKTEMVIQAFREAQEEKKKRKEQAAAVRQEWRDRLEVAAANLQMQIDVIKEQIDNKGDKTIIISLIEEAFQVFARLGKAAKFRKHKRDLERELYRLEFGAEQLPDDAESNILIQIQTIEYLLENKSDKALIHHIINETAKALRTSRNTVFVKYSKAQLEGKLNRLLSLLQQ
;
A
#
# COMPACT_ATOMS: atom_id res chain seq x y z
N MET A 1 -39.14 -28.65 -57.07
CA MET A 1 -37.65 -28.48 -57.16
C MET A 1 -37.15 -27.89 -55.85
N LYS A 2 -36.11 -28.44 -55.17
CA LYS A 2 -35.63 -27.84 -53.90
C LYS A 2 -34.95 -26.50 -54.19
N PRO A 3 -35.31 -25.39 -53.50
CA PRO A 3 -34.57 -24.14 -53.64
C PRO A 3 -33.13 -24.34 -53.15
N SER A 4 -32.18 -24.48 -54.08
CA SER A 4 -30.76 -24.69 -53.76
C SER A 4 -30.08 -23.43 -53.25
N LYS A 5 -30.57 -22.26 -53.66
CA LYS A 5 -30.00 -20.95 -53.32
C LYS A 5 -30.29 -20.49 -51.88
N SER A 6 -31.18 -21.16 -51.16
CA SER A 6 -31.66 -20.73 -49.83
C SER A 6 -31.15 -21.62 -48.68
N ARG A 7 -30.26 -22.56 -48.97
CA ARG A 7 -29.78 -23.57 -48.01
C ARG A 7 -28.54 -23.06 -47.26
N TYR A 8 -28.69 -22.85 -45.96
CA TYR A 8 -27.67 -22.29 -45.05
C TYR A 8 -27.33 -23.27 -43.93
N TYR A 9 -26.07 -23.39 -43.54
CA TYR A 9 -25.67 -24.21 -42.39
C TYR A 9 -25.95 -23.45 -41.09
N CYS A 10 -26.98 -23.88 -40.35
CA CYS A 10 -27.40 -23.23 -39.10
C CYS A 10 -26.53 -23.74 -37.93
N PRO A 11 -25.74 -22.88 -37.24
CA PRO A 11 -24.90 -23.30 -36.11
C PRO A 11 -25.75 -23.81 -34.93
N GLU A 12 -26.89 -23.18 -34.68
CA GLU A 12 -27.82 -23.53 -33.60
C GLU A 12 -28.40 -24.94 -33.78
N ALA A 13 -28.79 -25.27 -35.02
CA ALA A 13 -29.36 -26.57 -35.37
C ALA A 13 -28.32 -27.61 -35.83
N GLN A 14 -27.06 -27.21 -35.98
CA GLN A 14 -25.92 -28.01 -36.49
C GLN A 14 -26.24 -28.80 -37.77
N ARG A 15 -27.01 -28.19 -38.66
CA ARG A 15 -27.40 -28.78 -39.95
C ARG A 15 -27.81 -27.73 -40.97
N HIS A 16 -27.81 -28.10 -42.23
CA HIS A 16 -28.33 -27.25 -43.30
C HIS A 16 -29.85 -27.07 -43.17
N LYS A 17 -30.29 -25.81 -43.10
CA LYS A 17 -31.70 -25.38 -43.10
C LYS A 17 -31.95 -24.37 -44.21
N ILE A 18 -33.21 -24.11 -44.51
CA ILE A 18 -33.59 -23.00 -45.39
C ILE A 18 -33.62 -21.72 -44.56
N LEU A 19 -32.90 -20.69 -44.97
CA LEU A 19 -32.85 -19.38 -44.30
C LEU A 19 -33.59 -18.34 -45.14
N PHE A 20 -34.42 -17.54 -44.49
CA PHE A 20 -35.14 -16.42 -45.07
C PHE A 20 -34.79 -15.13 -44.33
N GLU A 21 -34.75 -14.03 -45.08
CA GLU A 21 -34.48 -12.69 -44.52
C GLU A 21 -35.64 -12.14 -43.68
N SER A 22 -36.87 -12.61 -43.92
CA SER A 22 -38.07 -12.15 -43.21
C SER A 22 -39.05 -13.29 -42.93
N GLU A 23 -39.86 -13.10 -41.89
CA GLU A 23 -40.90 -14.06 -41.47
C GLU A 23 -41.88 -14.33 -42.61
N LYS A 24 -42.38 -13.28 -43.26
CA LYS A 24 -43.33 -13.38 -44.37
C LYS A 24 -42.81 -14.31 -45.49
N LYS A 25 -41.54 -14.21 -45.86
CA LYS A 25 -40.94 -15.10 -46.88
C LYS A 25 -40.92 -16.56 -46.41
N ALA A 26 -40.67 -16.80 -45.13
CA ALA A 26 -40.70 -18.14 -44.54
C ALA A 26 -42.11 -18.71 -44.47
N GLU A 27 -43.11 -17.89 -44.13
CA GLU A 27 -44.52 -18.28 -44.10
C GLU A 27 -45.09 -18.53 -45.49
N ASP A 28 -44.79 -17.67 -46.46
CA ASP A 28 -45.16 -17.88 -47.86
C ASP A 28 -44.55 -19.19 -48.39
N PHE A 29 -43.30 -19.48 -48.04
CA PHE A 29 -42.67 -20.76 -48.37
C PHE A 29 -43.47 -21.95 -47.81
N ILE A 30 -43.89 -21.90 -46.55
CA ILE A 30 -44.75 -22.92 -45.95
C ILE A 30 -46.05 -23.01 -46.75
N ARG A 31 -46.75 -21.90 -46.95
CA ARG A 31 -48.08 -21.85 -47.58
C ARG A 31 -48.10 -22.46 -48.98
N TYR A 32 -47.12 -22.12 -49.82
CA TYR A 32 -47.13 -22.52 -51.23
C TYR A 32 -46.44 -23.86 -51.51
N ASN A 33 -45.60 -24.37 -50.60
CA ASN A 33 -44.81 -25.59 -50.84
C ASN A 33 -45.17 -26.76 -49.90
N ASN A 34 -46.06 -26.58 -48.92
CA ASN A 34 -46.36 -27.60 -47.91
C ASN A 34 -46.78 -28.94 -48.53
N GLU A 35 -47.78 -28.91 -49.42
CA GLU A 35 -48.37 -30.13 -50.00
C GLU A 35 -47.36 -30.92 -50.85
N GLU A 36 -46.58 -30.23 -51.69
CA GLU A 36 -45.55 -30.86 -52.53
C GLU A 36 -44.46 -31.50 -51.65
N ILE A 37 -43.96 -30.78 -50.64
CA ILE A 37 -42.92 -31.27 -49.73
C ILE A 37 -43.42 -32.48 -48.92
N ARG A 38 -44.69 -32.44 -48.46
CA ARG A 38 -45.31 -33.54 -47.71
C ARG A 38 -45.46 -34.79 -48.56
N LYS A 39 -45.94 -34.65 -49.80
CA LYS A 39 -46.07 -35.77 -50.75
C LYS A 39 -44.71 -36.41 -51.07
N ALA A 40 -43.66 -35.60 -51.19
CA ALA A 40 -42.33 -36.08 -51.55
C ALA A 40 -41.52 -36.68 -50.39
N THR A 41 -41.71 -36.20 -49.16
CA THR A 41 -40.83 -36.56 -48.03
C THR A 41 -41.55 -37.12 -46.81
N GLY A 42 -42.88 -37.17 -46.83
CA GLY A 42 -43.71 -37.59 -45.68
C GLY A 42 -43.86 -36.53 -44.58
N TYR A 43 -43.05 -35.47 -44.60
CA TYR A 43 -43.04 -34.39 -43.61
C TYR A 43 -43.04 -33.03 -44.30
N ALA A 44 -43.64 -32.01 -43.68
CA ALA A 44 -43.59 -30.64 -44.19
C ALA A 44 -43.41 -29.64 -43.04
N PRO A 45 -42.76 -28.47 -43.28
CA PRO A 45 -42.69 -27.43 -42.27
C PRO A 45 -44.09 -26.88 -41.96
N VAL A 46 -44.37 -26.65 -40.68
CA VAL A 46 -45.68 -26.17 -40.18
C VAL A 46 -45.60 -24.78 -39.58
N ARG A 47 -44.40 -24.30 -39.22
CA ARG A 47 -44.19 -22.95 -38.70
C ARG A 47 -42.82 -22.39 -39.05
N SER A 48 -42.70 -21.07 -39.03
CA SER A 48 -41.45 -20.31 -39.05
C SER A 48 -40.94 -20.06 -37.62
N TYR A 49 -39.66 -19.74 -37.47
CA TYR A 49 -39.08 -19.21 -36.24
C TYR A 49 -37.82 -18.39 -36.53
N GLN A 50 -37.59 -17.36 -35.72
CA GLN A 50 -36.37 -16.56 -35.79
C GLN A 50 -35.21 -17.31 -35.12
N CYS A 51 -34.05 -17.33 -35.78
CA CYS A 51 -32.83 -17.96 -35.30
C CYS A 51 -31.78 -16.90 -35.01
N ILE A 52 -31.42 -16.73 -33.74
CA ILE A 52 -30.46 -15.70 -33.29
C ILE A 52 -29.07 -15.93 -33.89
N ALA A 53 -28.63 -17.19 -34.00
CA ALA A 53 -27.33 -17.52 -34.60
C ALA A 53 -27.22 -17.17 -36.09
N CYS A 54 -28.36 -17.14 -36.80
CA CYS A 54 -28.40 -16.95 -38.26
C CYS A 54 -28.93 -15.56 -38.65
N ASP A 55 -29.37 -14.76 -37.67
CA ASP A 55 -30.03 -13.47 -37.84
C ASP A 55 -31.12 -13.49 -38.94
N GLY A 56 -31.99 -14.50 -38.88
CA GLY A 56 -33.03 -14.68 -39.88
C GLY A 56 -34.02 -15.79 -39.53
N TRP A 57 -34.87 -16.13 -40.49
CA TRP A 57 -36.02 -16.99 -40.29
C TRP A 57 -35.81 -18.38 -40.88
N HIS A 58 -36.03 -19.40 -40.06
CA HIS A 58 -36.04 -20.80 -40.48
C HIS A 58 -37.46 -21.35 -40.42
N VAL A 59 -37.68 -22.46 -41.11
CA VAL A 59 -38.94 -23.22 -41.03
C VAL A 59 -38.71 -24.56 -40.33
N THR A 60 -39.74 -25.08 -39.67
CA THR A 60 -39.68 -26.35 -38.92
C THR A 60 -40.98 -27.13 -39.03
N SER A 61 -40.88 -28.46 -39.00
CA SER A 61 -42.02 -29.39 -38.99
C SER A 61 -42.59 -29.64 -37.60
N SER A 62 -41.93 -29.15 -36.55
CA SER A 62 -42.43 -29.23 -35.18
C SER A 62 -43.44 -28.12 -34.92
N SER A 63 -44.64 -28.49 -34.48
CA SER A 63 -45.70 -27.56 -34.07
C SER A 63 -45.43 -26.93 -32.70
N GLU A 64 -44.62 -27.56 -31.85
CA GLU A 64 -44.31 -27.07 -30.51
C GLU A 64 -43.44 -25.82 -30.56
N VAL A 65 -43.84 -24.80 -29.81
CA VAL A 65 -42.99 -23.67 -29.45
C VAL A 65 -42.30 -24.03 -28.14
N ARG A 66 -40.97 -24.12 -28.16
CA ARG A 66 -40.19 -24.36 -26.95
C ARG A 66 -39.84 -23.02 -26.34
N ASP A 67 -40.29 -22.79 -25.11
CA ASP A 67 -39.95 -21.62 -24.30
C ASP A 67 -38.67 -21.90 -23.50
N LEU A 68 -37.59 -22.19 -24.22
CA LEU A 68 -36.27 -22.41 -23.64
C LEU A 68 -35.27 -21.53 -24.39
N PRO A 69 -34.31 -20.92 -23.68
CA PRO A 69 -33.27 -20.15 -24.33
C PRO A 69 -32.49 -21.04 -25.30
N SER A 70 -32.22 -20.49 -26.48
CA SER A 70 -31.33 -21.09 -27.47
C SER A 70 -29.91 -21.22 -26.92
N LYS A 71 -29.12 -22.12 -27.49
CA LYS A 71 -27.70 -22.27 -27.16
C LYS A 71 -26.96 -20.96 -27.36
N THR A 72 -27.30 -20.22 -28.42
CA THR A 72 -26.72 -18.90 -28.69
C THR A 72 -27.05 -17.89 -27.61
N GLU A 73 -28.29 -17.82 -27.12
CA GLU A 73 -28.65 -16.94 -25.99
C GLU A 73 -27.89 -17.30 -24.72
N MET A 74 -27.79 -18.60 -24.42
CA MET A 74 -27.02 -19.07 -23.26
C MET A 74 -25.55 -18.66 -23.36
N VAL A 75 -24.93 -18.77 -24.54
CA VAL A 75 -23.53 -18.36 -24.75
C VAL A 75 -23.36 -16.85 -24.62
N ILE A 76 -24.27 -16.05 -25.18
CA ILE A 76 -24.23 -14.59 -25.06
C ILE A 76 -24.35 -14.17 -23.59
N GLN A 77 -25.27 -14.80 -22.85
CA GLN A 77 -25.48 -14.53 -21.43
C GLN A 77 -24.23 -14.88 -20.61
N ALA A 78 -23.68 -16.06 -20.80
CA ALA A 78 -22.44 -16.49 -20.14
C ALA A 78 -21.26 -15.56 -20.46
N PHE A 79 -21.15 -15.08 -21.71
CA PHE A 79 -20.12 -14.11 -22.09
C PHE A 79 -20.29 -12.78 -21.35
N ARG A 80 -21.52 -12.24 -21.26
CA ARG A 80 -21.82 -11.00 -20.53
C ARG A 80 -21.47 -11.14 -19.04
N GLU A 81 -21.87 -12.24 -18.43
CA GLU A 81 -21.57 -12.54 -17.03
C GLU A 81 -20.05 -12.63 -16.79
N ALA A 82 -19.31 -13.30 -17.68
CA ALA A 82 -17.86 -13.36 -17.60
C ALA A 82 -17.18 -11.99 -17.76
N GLN A 83 -17.70 -11.10 -18.61
CA GLN A 83 -17.20 -9.73 -18.72
C GLN A 83 -17.47 -8.91 -17.45
N GLU A 84 -18.67 -9.03 -16.88
CA GLU A 84 -19.02 -8.34 -15.64
C GLU A 84 -18.18 -8.85 -14.46
N GLU A 85 -17.96 -10.16 -14.36
CA GLU A 85 -17.08 -10.72 -13.33
C GLU A 85 -15.64 -10.24 -13.51
N LYS A 86 -15.14 -10.22 -14.74
CA LYS A 86 -13.80 -9.68 -15.05
C LYS A 86 -13.69 -8.20 -14.66
N LYS A 87 -14.75 -7.41 -14.88
CA LYS A 87 -14.81 -6.00 -14.46
C LYS A 87 -14.79 -5.87 -12.94
N LYS A 88 -15.65 -6.62 -12.23
CA LYS A 88 -15.68 -6.65 -10.76
C LYS A 88 -14.34 -7.05 -10.16
N ARG A 89 -13.66 -8.08 -10.71
CA ARG A 89 -12.32 -8.49 -10.25
C ARG A 89 -11.27 -7.40 -10.46
N LYS A 90 -11.34 -6.66 -11.58
CA LYS A 90 -10.44 -5.51 -11.82
C LYS A 90 -10.71 -4.37 -10.85
N GLU A 91 -11.98 -4.05 -10.58
CA GLU A 91 -12.39 -3.02 -9.62
C GLU A 91 -11.95 -3.38 -8.20
N GLN A 92 -12.18 -4.63 -7.76
CA GLN A 92 -11.70 -5.13 -6.47
C GLN A 92 -10.18 -5.07 -6.37
N ALA A 93 -9.45 -5.51 -7.39
CA ALA A 93 -7.99 -5.41 -7.41
C ALA A 93 -7.50 -3.95 -7.38
N ALA A 94 -8.22 -3.03 -8.04
CA ALA A 94 -7.91 -1.60 -8.01
C ALA A 94 -8.18 -1.01 -6.62
N ALA A 95 -9.29 -1.38 -5.98
CA ALA A 95 -9.65 -0.97 -4.62
C ALA A 95 -8.61 -1.44 -3.59
N VAL A 96 -8.24 -2.73 -3.61
CA VAL A 96 -7.18 -3.27 -2.72
C VAL A 96 -5.84 -2.54 -2.94
N ARG A 97 -5.50 -2.24 -4.20
CA ARG A 97 -4.29 -1.45 -4.50
C ARG A 97 -4.39 -0.02 -3.98
N GLN A 98 -5.57 0.60 -4.00
CA GLN A 98 -5.78 1.94 -3.47
C GLN A 98 -5.69 1.93 -1.95
N GLU A 99 -6.39 1.03 -1.27
CA GLU A 99 -6.33 0.88 0.19
C GLU A 99 -4.89 0.65 0.67
N TRP A 100 -4.12 -0.18 -0.04
CA TRP A 100 -2.71 -0.40 0.29
C TRP A 100 -1.85 0.85 0.08
N ARG A 101 -2.18 1.69 -0.92
CA ARG A 101 -1.51 3.00 -1.11
C ARG A 101 -1.83 3.94 0.05
N ASP A 102 -3.09 4.05 0.43
CA ASP A 102 -3.53 4.95 1.50
C ASP A 102 -2.88 4.57 2.84
N ARG A 103 -2.77 3.26 3.13
CA ARG A 103 -2.05 2.75 4.32
C ARG A 103 -0.55 3.12 4.31
N LEU A 104 0.11 3.04 3.15
CA LEU A 104 1.52 3.42 3.04
C LEU A 104 1.72 4.92 3.21
N GLU A 105 0.79 5.74 2.71
CA GLU A 105 0.83 7.19 2.85
C GLU A 105 0.69 7.61 4.32
N VAL A 106 -0.26 7.01 5.04
CA VAL A 106 -0.40 7.21 6.50
C VAL A 106 0.86 6.78 7.25
N ALA A 107 1.42 5.61 6.92
CA ALA A 107 2.64 5.13 7.56
C ALA A 107 3.86 6.05 7.30
N ALA A 108 3.97 6.59 6.08
CA ALA A 108 5.02 7.54 5.74
C ALA A 108 4.86 8.87 6.48
N ALA A 109 3.63 9.40 6.57
CA ALA A 109 3.34 10.61 7.34
C ALA A 109 3.67 10.45 8.83
N ASN A 110 3.31 9.30 9.42
CA ASN A 110 3.65 8.99 10.82
C ASN A 110 5.17 8.92 11.03
N LEU A 111 5.90 8.31 10.10
CA LEU A 111 7.37 8.27 10.17
C LEU A 111 7.98 9.67 10.05
N GLN A 112 7.45 10.52 9.16
CA GLN A 112 7.90 11.90 9.05
C GLN A 112 7.69 12.66 10.37
N MET A 113 6.54 12.48 11.02
CA MET A 113 6.26 13.08 12.31
C MET A 113 7.26 12.61 13.39
N GLN A 114 7.62 11.31 13.40
CA GLN A 114 8.66 10.81 14.31
C GLN A 114 10.03 11.46 14.04
N ILE A 115 10.41 11.56 12.77
CA ILE A 115 11.64 12.24 12.34
C ILE A 115 11.67 13.69 12.84
N ASP A 116 10.54 14.40 12.75
CA ASP A 116 10.45 15.80 13.18
C ASP A 116 10.59 15.93 14.71
N VAL A 117 9.99 15.01 15.48
CA VAL A 117 10.20 14.94 16.94
C VAL A 117 11.67 14.65 17.28
N ILE A 118 12.32 13.72 16.58
CA ILE A 118 13.74 13.40 16.81
C ILE A 118 14.62 14.62 16.51
N LYS A 119 14.37 15.33 15.41
CA LYS A 119 15.07 16.58 15.07
C LYS A 119 14.99 17.59 16.21
N GLU A 120 13.77 17.82 16.72
CA GLU A 120 13.55 18.75 17.83
C GLU A 120 14.29 18.32 19.11
N GLN A 121 14.31 17.03 19.42
CA GLN A 121 15.07 16.52 20.57
C GLN A 121 16.58 16.71 20.41
N ILE A 122 17.12 16.47 19.22
CA ILE A 122 18.55 16.71 18.93
C ILE A 122 18.88 18.19 19.05
N ASP A 123 18.07 19.07 18.47
CA ASP A 123 18.28 20.53 18.52
C ASP A 123 18.26 21.06 19.96
N ASN A 124 17.37 20.49 20.80
CA ASN A 124 17.26 20.80 22.22
C ASN A 124 18.29 20.08 23.10
N LYS A 125 19.22 19.31 22.52
CA LYS A 125 20.23 18.50 23.24
C LYS A 125 19.58 17.59 24.29
N GLY A 126 18.50 16.93 23.89
CA GLY A 126 17.81 15.94 24.69
C GLY A 126 18.71 14.76 25.09
N ASP A 127 18.15 13.89 25.92
CA ASP A 127 18.83 12.68 26.41
C ASP A 127 19.23 11.78 25.23
N LYS A 128 20.51 11.41 25.18
CA LYS A 128 21.08 10.68 24.05
C LYS A 128 20.49 9.28 23.94
N THR A 129 20.30 8.61 25.07
CA THR A 129 19.72 7.26 25.12
C THR A 129 18.28 7.28 24.60
N ILE A 130 17.49 8.29 24.99
CA ILE A 130 16.11 8.44 24.49
C ILE A 130 16.13 8.70 22.97
N ILE A 131 16.96 9.62 22.49
CA ILE A 131 17.04 9.96 21.06
C ILE A 131 17.42 8.74 20.21
N ILE A 132 18.42 7.95 20.64
CA ILE A 132 18.82 6.72 19.94
C ILE A 132 17.64 5.73 19.89
N SER A 133 16.92 5.54 20.99
CA SER A 133 15.76 4.63 21.00
C SER A 133 14.66 5.06 20.02
N LEU A 134 14.36 6.36 19.94
CA LEU A 134 13.40 6.91 18.96
C LEU A 134 13.87 6.69 17.51
N ILE A 135 15.16 6.84 17.24
CA ILE A 135 15.74 6.59 15.92
C ILE A 135 15.61 5.11 15.54
N GLU A 136 15.89 4.19 16.47
CA GLU A 136 15.73 2.75 16.25
C GLU A 136 14.26 2.39 15.95
N GLU A 137 13.31 2.94 16.70
CA GLU A 137 11.88 2.78 16.43
C GLU A 137 11.49 3.29 15.04
N ALA A 138 11.99 4.47 14.66
CA ALA A 138 11.76 5.04 13.34
C ALA A 138 12.33 4.17 12.21
N PHE A 139 13.53 3.57 12.41
CA PHE A 139 14.08 2.59 11.47
C PHE A 139 13.24 1.31 11.37
N GLN A 140 12.66 0.83 12.47
CA GLN A 140 11.75 -0.32 12.43
C GLN A 140 10.48 -0.01 11.63
N VAL A 141 9.91 1.19 11.80
CA VAL A 141 8.75 1.65 10.99
C VAL A 141 9.15 1.77 9.53
N PHE A 142 10.32 2.36 9.24
CA PHE A 142 10.87 2.49 7.89
C PHE A 142 11.07 1.13 7.20
N ALA A 143 11.56 0.12 7.91
CA ALA A 143 11.75 -1.22 7.38
C ALA A 143 10.43 -1.87 6.93
N ARG A 144 9.32 -1.55 7.61
CA ARG A 144 7.97 -2.01 7.26
C ARG A 144 7.39 -1.27 6.04
N LEU A 145 7.94 -0.12 5.66
CA LEU A 145 7.52 0.59 4.44
C LEU A 145 7.90 -0.23 3.20
N GLY A 146 6.87 -0.64 2.45
CA GLY A 146 7.02 -1.51 1.28
C GLY A 146 7.84 -0.92 0.13
N LYS A 147 8.15 -1.75 -0.87
CA LYS A 147 8.95 -1.38 -2.07
C LYS A 147 8.10 -0.79 -3.20
N ALA A 148 7.02 -0.09 -2.88
CA ALA A 148 6.14 0.50 -3.89
C ALA A 148 6.93 1.49 -4.75
N ALA A 149 6.93 1.28 -6.09
CA ALA A 149 7.72 2.10 -7.01
C ALA A 149 7.43 3.60 -6.87
N LYS A 150 6.17 3.96 -6.62
CA LYS A 150 5.71 5.34 -6.43
C LYS A 150 6.26 6.00 -5.15
N PHE A 151 6.58 5.21 -4.12
CA PHE A 151 7.18 5.67 -2.86
C PHE A 151 8.70 5.60 -2.87
N ARG A 152 9.35 5.11 -3.94
CA ARG A 152 10.81 4.92 -3.97
C ARG A 152 11.62 6.22 -3.81
N LYS A 153 11.09 7.37 -4.23
CA LYS A 153 11.75 8.67 -4.00
C LYS A 153 11.60 9.07 -2.54
N HIS A 154 10.37 9.18 -2.06
CA HIS A 154 10.07 9.55 -0.67
C HIS A 154 10.74 8.63 0.35
N LYS A 155 10.77 7.31 0.09
CA LYS A 155 11.51 6.34 0.90
C LYS A 155 13.01 6.63 0.97
N ARG A 156 13.64 6.99 -0.15
CA ARG A 156 15.08 7.35 -0.17
C ARG A 156 15.35 8.65 0.59
N ASP A 157 14.41 9.59 0.55
CA ASP A 157 14.53 10.86 1.27
C ASP A 157 14.43 10.60 2.79
N LEU A 158 13.44 9.83 3.23
CA LEU A 158 13.27 9.39 4.63
C LEU A 158 14.49 8.59 5.15
N GLU A 159 14.99 7.65 4.35
CA GLU A 159 16.19 6.88 4.66
C GLU A 159 17.39 7.79 4.93
N ARG A 160 17.60 8.77 4.04
CA ARG A 160 18.68 9.73 4.17
C ARG A 160 18.51 10.61 5.41
N GLU A 161 17.28 11.01 5.74
CA GLU A 161 17.02 11.76 6.97
C GLU A 161 17.33 10.94 8.22
N LEU A 162 16.88 9.69 8.29
CA LEU A 162 17.15 8.81 9.43
C LEU A 162 18.65 8.62 9.67
N TYR A 163 19.44 8.32 8.63
CA TYR A 163 20.89 8.20 8.76
C TYR A 163 21.57 9.52 9.19
N ARG A 164 21.03 10.68 8.79
CA ARG A 164 21.53 11.98 9.28
C ARG A 164 21.24 12.19 10.75
N LEU A 165 20.06 11.77 11.22
CA LEU A 165 19.67 11.86 12.63
C LEU A 165 20.49 10.93 13.49
N GLU A 166 20.71 9.69 13.03
CA GLU A 166 21.60 8.72 13.68
C GLU A 166 22.99 9.33 13.90
N PHE A 167 23.59 9.86 12.82
CA PHE A 167 24.88 10.54 12.92
C PHE A 167 24.84 11.77 13.86
N GLY A 168 23.77 12.56 13.83
CA GLY A 168 23.60 13.70 14.74
C GLY A 168 23.50 13.30 16.21
N ALA A 169 22.78 12.22 16.51
CA ALA A 169 22.62 11.67 17.85
C ALA A 169 23.93 11.11 18.41
N GLU A 170 24.77 10.51 17.56
CA GLU A 170 26.11 10.04 17.96
C GLU A 170 27.01 11.18 18.47
N GLN A 171 26.82 12.40 17.95
CA GLN A 171 27.57 13.60 18.37
C GLN A 171 27.06 14.21 19.68
N LEU A 172 25.96 13.71 20.25
CA LEU A 172 25.49 14.19 21.55
C LEU A 172 26.41 13.67 22.66
N PRO A 173 26.64 14.49 23.71
CA PRO A 173 27.33 14.02 24.90
C PRO A 173 26.58 12.83 25.49
N ASP A 174 27.31 11.83 25.97
CA ASP A 174 26.69 10.74 26.72
C ASP A 174 25.97 11.31 27.96
N ASP A 175 24.90 10.67 28.42
CA ASP A 175 24.10 11.20 29.55
C ASP A 175 24.93 11.39 30.83
N ALA A 176 25.97 10.56 30.99
CA ALA A 176 26.97 10.74 32.05
C ALA A 176 27.82 12.02 31.88
N GLU A 177 28.24 12.35 30.65
CA GLU A 177 28.93 13.61 30.36
C GLU A 177 28.00 14.80 30.58
N SER A 178 26.75 14.73 30.09
CA SER A 178 25.73 15.77 30.28
C SER A 178 25.48 16.07 31.76
N ASN A 179 25.30 15.04 32.59
CA ASN A 179 25.10 15.20 34.04
C ASN A 179 26.31 15.87 34.72
N ILE A 180 27.53 15.46 34.35
CA ILE A 180 28.76 16.06 34.88
C ILE A 180 28.84 17.55 34.49
N LEU A 181 28.49 17.89 33.24
CA LEU A 181 28.49 19.28 32.77
C LEU A 181 27.47 20.15 33.51
N ILE A 182 26.25 19.63 33.75
CA ILE A 182 25.22 20.32 34.55
C ILE A 182 25.71 20.55 35.98
N GLN A 183 26.33 19.55 36.59
CA GLN A 183 26.88 19.69 37.94
C GLN A 183 28.00 20.74 38.00
N ILE A 184 28.89 20.77 37.00
CA ILE A 184 29.93 21.80 36.90
C ILE A 184 29.32 23.20 36.77
N GLN A 185 28.33 23.38 35.89
CA GLN A 185 27.62 24.66 35.75
C GLN A 185 26.90 25.08 37.04
N THR A 186 26.30 24.11 37.74
CA THR A 186 25.67 24.35 39.05
C THR A 186 26.69 24.84 40.07
N ILE A 187 27.88 24.23 40.12
CA ILE A 187 28.98 24.66 40.99
C ILE A 187 29.42 26.08 40.64
N GLU A 188 29.64 26.38 39.35
CA GLU A 188 29.99 27.71 38.85
C GLU A 188 28.97 28.76 39.33
N TYR A 189 27.67 28.50 39.16
CA TYR A 189 26.59 29.38 39.61
C TYR A 189 26.55 29.57 41.14
N LEU A 190 26.70 28.49 41.92
CA LEU A 190 26.66 28.58 43.38
C LEU A 190 27.84 29.38 43.95
N LEU A 191 29.02 29.26 43.33
CA LEU A 191 30.21 30.05 43.67
C LEU A 191 29.98 31.54 43.39
N GLU A 192 29.45 31.88 42.22
CA GLU A 192 29.14 33.27 41.86
C GLU A 192 28.17 33.92 42.84
N ASN A 193 27.20 33.15 43.35
CA ASN A 193 26.20 33.61 44.31
C ASN A 193 26.62 33.48 45.78
N LYS A 194 27.89 33.14 46.07
CA LYS A 194 28.42 32.98 47.43
C LYS A 194 27.57 32.07 48.33
N SER A 195 27.09 30.97 47.75
CA SER A 195 26.29 29.97 48.46
C SER A 195 27.13 29.21 49.51
N ASP A 196 26.48 28.34 50.29
CA ASP A 196 27.11 27.54 51.34
C ASP A 196 28.33 26.74 50.82
N LYS A 197 29.50 26.95 51.44
CA LYS A 197 30.76 26.30 51.02
C LYS A 197 30.73 24.78 51.21
N ALA A 198 30.07 24.27 52.25
CA ALA A 198 29.96 22.82 52.50
C ALA A 198 29.09 22.15 51.42
N LEU A 199 27.99 22.80 51.01
CA LEU A 199 27.17 22.34 49.89
C LEU A 199 27.97 22.28 48.58
N ILE A 200 28.69 23.36 48.24
CA ILE A 200 29.49 23.40 47.01
C ILE A 200 30.58 22.32 47.04
N HIS A 201 31.27 22.15 48.17
CA HIS A 201 32.28 21.11 48.35
C HIS A 201 31.70 19.70 48.21
N HIS A 202 30.49 19.46 48.70
CA HIS A 202 29.80 18.19 48.54
C HIS A 202 29.51 17.90 47.06
N ILE A 203 28.93 18.87 46.33
CA ILE A 203 28.62 18.71 44.90
C ILE A 203 29.91 18.46 44.10
N ILE A 204 31.00 19.21 44.36
CA ILE A 204 32.31 18.98 43.72
C ILE A 204 32.79 17.52 43.89
N ASN A 205 32.67 16.97 45.10
CA ASN A 205 33.11 15.60 45.37
C ASN A 205 32.24 14.56 44.66
N GLU A 206 30.92 14.75 44.65
CA GLU A 206 30.02 13.87 43.91
C GLU A 206 30.29 13.91 42.40
N THR A 207 30.49 15.09 41.82
CA THR A 207 30.87 15.24 40.40
C THR A 207 32.21 14.57 40.10
N ALA A 208 33.21 14.73 40.96
CA ALA A 208 34.52 14.09 40.81
C ALA A 208 34.45 12.56 40.96
N LYS A 209 33.52 12.05 41.78
CA LYS A 209 33.24 10.62 41.90
C LYS A 209 32.56 10.09 40.64
N ALA A 210 31.54 10.79 40.14
CA ALA A 210 30.87 10.47 38.88
C ALA A 210 31.89 10.35 37.73
N LEU A 211 32.71 11.38 37.54
CA LEU A 211 33.77 11.44 36.51
C LEU A 211 34.79 10.28 36.63
N ARG A 212 35.12 9.85 37.85
CA ARG A 212 35.97 8.69 38.10
C ARG A 212 35.31 7.36 37.70
N THR A 213 34.01 7.23 37.95
CA THR A 213 33.22 6.03 37.61
C THR A 213 32.86 5.94 36.12
N SER A 214 32.92 7.04 35.37
CA SER A 214 32.69 7.14 33.91
C SER A 214 33.81 6.51 33.06
N ARG A 215 34.22 5.26 33.33
CA ARG A 215 35.39 4.63 32.67
C ARG A 215 35.18 4.35 31.17
N ASN A 216 33.93 4.12 30.75
CA ASN A 216 33.58 3.79 29.36
C ASN A 216 32.83 4.92 28.65
N THR A 217 32.65 6.07 29.30
CA THR A 217 31.94 7.21 28.72
C THR A 217 32.83 7.89 27.70
N VAL A 218 32.33 8.06 26.47
CA VAL A 218 33.04 8.78 25.43
C VAL A 218 32.65 10.24 25.57
N PHE A 219 33.58 11.06 26.06
CA PHE A 219 33.33 12.47 26.21
C PHE A 219 33.50 13.19 24.86
N VAL A 220 32.41 13.76 24.38
CA VAL A 220 32.33 14.40 23.06
C VAL A 220 32.75 15.87 23.12
N LYS A 221 32.43 16.58 24.22
CA LYS A 221 32.65 18.04 24.30
C LYS A 221 33.96 18.41 25.00
N TYR A 222 34.34 17.68 26.04
CA TYR A 222 35.58 17.92 26.78
C TYR A 222 36.25 16.60 27.13
N SER A 223 37.57 16.51 26.96
CA SER A 223 38.26 15.32 27.46
C SER A 223 38.11 15.22 28.98
N LYS A 224 38.14 13.99 29.51
CA LYS A 224 38.08 13.74 30.95
C LYS A 224 39.10 14.58 31.74
N ALA A 225 40.31 14.71 31.22
CA ALA A 225 41.37 15.53 31.82
C ALA A 225 41.01 17.02 31.87
N GLN A 226 40.32 17.55 30.86
CA GLN A 226 39.83 18.94 30.86
C GLN A 226 38.75 19.15 31.94
N LEU A 227 37.84 18.19 32.12
CA LEU A 227 36.81 18.25 33.16
C LEU A 227 37.41 18.14 34.58
N GLU A 228 38.36 17.23 34.78
CA GLU A 228 39.12 17.12 36.03
C GLU A 228 39.87 18.43 36.34
N GLY A 229 40.52 19.02 35.34
CA GLY A 229 41.19 20.32 35.46
C GLY A 229 40.23 21.44 35.85
N LYS A 230 39.02 21.49 35.25
CA LYS A 230 37.97 22.44 35.62
C LYS A 230 37.53 22.27 37.07
N LEU A 231 37.25 21.05 37.50
CA LEU A 231 36.83 20.74 38.88
C LEU A 231 37.89 21.14 39.91
N ASN A 232 39.16 20.85 39.64
CA ASN A 232 40.27 21.24 40.51
C ASN A 232 40.39 22.77 40.63
N ARG A 233 40.17 23.50 39.53
CA ARG A 233 40.14 24.97 39.56
C ARG A 233 38.98 25.49 40.41
N LEU A 234 37.77 24.93 40.26
CA LEU A 234 36.61 25.33 41.07
C LEU A 234 36.83 25.04 42.56
N LEU A 235 37.46 23.91 42.90
CA LEU A 235 37.83 23.59 44.27
C LEU A 235 38.84 24.60 44.84
N SER A 236 39.82 25.03 44.05
CA SER A 236 40.80 26.04 44.48
C SER A 236 40.15 27.41 44.74
N LEU A 237 39.11 27.78 43.98
CA LEU A 237 38.36 29.03 44.18
C LEU A 237 37.53 29.01 45.48
N LEU A 238 37.02 27.84 45.88
CA LEU A 238 36.27 27.69 47.13
C LEU A 238 37.15 27.87 48.38
N GLN A 239 38.45 27.55 48.25
CA GLN A 239 39.45 27.64 49.32
C GLN A 239 40.01 29.06 49.53
N GLN A 240 39.75 29.98 48.60
CA GLN A 240 40.01 31.42 48.74
C GLN A 240 38.87 32.11 49.52
#